data_AF-A0A369JWF1-F1
#
_entry.id   AF-A0A369JWF1-F1
#
_cell.length_a   1.000
_cell.length_b   1.000
_cell.length_c   1.000
_cell.angle_alpha   90.00
_cell.angle_beta   90.00
_cell.angle_gamma   90.00
#
_symmetry.space_group_name_H-M   'P 1'
#
loop_
_entity.id
_entity.type
_entity.pdbx_description
1 polymer ?
#
loop_
_entity_poly.entity_id
_entity_poly.type
_entity_poly.pdbx_seq_one_letter_code
_entity_poly.pdbx_strand_id
1 'polypeptide(L)'
;MLLSPYVTKHTLVPQCQIATQPGVQGRDLLSLLAQVERWAERTSTPLYILQRDQKKGFDMLEPQGFYDAIIAYNLPTSIIDLDKSSQENVPYHVKTAYGFTDPFMVNGVTKQGGSLSPLKCTLTTSLVNHWLTDLQNGRDGELVITSTNHILGRPHTPSDDICLHVSMLEAMDDSLLLYSTMPLMIEMARCADRFQATYGWETEWRKSALYAYRSPEFPPDRPHDSTVSIPSMTPSGMMSL
;
A
#
# COMPACT_ATOMS: atom_id res chain seq x y z
N MET A 1 18.16 14.85 -0.38
CA MET A 1 17.84 14.00 0.79
C MET A 1 18.42 12.61 0.51
N LEU A 2 19.41 12.16 1.31
CA LEU A 2 20.18 10.92 1.02
C LEU A 2 19.44 9.62 1.40
N LEU A 3 18.36 9.71 2.17
CA LEU A 3 17.63 8.55 2.69
C LEU A 3 16.82 7.82 1.61
N SER A 4 16.11 8.52 0.73
CA SER A 4 15.32 7.89 -0.35
C SER A 4 16.21 7.04 -1.29
N PRO A 5 17.34 7.55 -1.83
CA PRO A 5 18.26 6.72 -2.61
C PRO A 5 18.81 5.50 -1.87
N TYR A 6 19.06 5.61 -0.55
CA TYR A 6 19.52 4.50 0.27
C TYR A 6 18.43 3.42 0.42
N VAL A 7 17.22 3.84 0.79
CA VAL A 7 16.05 2.96 0.96
C VAL A 7 15.74 2.17 -0.32
N THR A 8 15.79 2.84 -1.48
CA THR A 8 15.60 2.18 -2.78
C THR A 8 16.76 1.23 -3.11
N LYS A 9 18.01 1.65 -2.93
CA LYS A 9 19.20 0.83 -3.24
C LYS A 9 19.24 -0.48 -2.43
N HIS A 10 18.78 -0.43 -1.18
CA HIS A 10 18.75 -1.58 -0.28
C HIS A 10 17.41 -2.33 -0.30
N THR A 11 16.51 -2.02 -1.26
CA THR A 11 15.21 -2.68 -1.45
C THR A 11 14.39 -2.77 -0.17
N LEU A 12 14.51 -1.76 0.70
CA LEU A 12 13.75 -1.71 1.96
C LEU A 12 12.27 -1.43 1.70
N VAL A 13 11.99 -0.64 0.66
CA VAL A 13 10.65 -0.42 0.13
C VAL A 13 10.40 -1.43 -1.01
N PRO A 14 9.22 -2.08 -1.04
CA PRO A 14 8.82 -2.99 -2.10
C PRO A 14 8.94 -2.34 -3.49
N GLN A 15 9.29 -3.14 -4.49
CA GLN A 15 9.38 -2.67 -5.88
C GLN A 15 8.02 -2.17 -6.42
N CYS A 16 6.92 -2.68 -5.86
CA CYS A 16 5.55 -2.31 -6.20
C CYS A 16 5.08 -0.98 -5.59
N GLN A 17 5.88 -0.34 -4.73
CA GLN A 17 5.59 0.96 -4.13
C GLN A 17 6.26 2.06 -4.96
N ILE A 18 5.49 2.76 -5.78
CA ILE A 18 6.05 3.73 -6.73
C ILE A 18 6.37 5.09 -6.09
N ALA A 19 5.79 5.38 -4.92
CA ALA A 19 5.99 6.66 -4.27
C ALA A 19 7.41 6.81 -3.72
N THR A 20 7.97 8.02 -3.83
CA THR A 20 9.30 8.40 -3.31
C THR A 20 10.49 7.64 -3.88
N GLN A 21 10.26 6.76 -4.87
CA GLN A 21 11.33 6.08 -5.59
C GLN A 21 11.87 6.95 -6.74
N PRO A 22 13.20 7.07 -6.88
CA PRO A 22 13.80 7.85 -7.95
C PRO A 22 13.55 7.20 -9.31
N GLY A 23 13.07 7.98 -10.28
CA GLY A 23 12.88 7.53 -11.67
C GLY A 23 11.59 6.76 -11.93
N VAL A 24 10.72 6.60 -10.93
CA VAL A 24 9.42 5.91 -11.07
C VAL A 24 8.29 6.94 -11.17
N GLN A 25 7.27 6.64 -11.98
CA GLN A 25 6.13 7.49 -12.26
C GLN A 25 4.82 6.69 -12.24
N GLY A 26 3.69 7.37 -12.07
CA GLY A 26 2.36 6.72 -12.06
C GLY A 26 2.07 5.89 -13.32
N ARG A 27 2.65 6.26 -14.47
CA ARG A 27 2.53 5.48 -15.72
C ARG A 27 3.13 4.09 -15.63
N ASP A 28 4.12 3.88 -14.76
CA ASP A 28 4.79 2.60 -14.59
C ASP A 28 3.85 1.62 -13.88
N LEU A 29 3.07 2.09 -12.91
CA LEU A 29 2.02 1.32 -12.24
C LEU A 29 0.87 0.97 -13.20
N LEU A 30 0.44 1.92 -14.03
CA LEU A 30 -0.57 1.66 -15.07
C LEU A 30 -0.07 0.63 -16.10
N SER A 31 1.21 0.73 -16.50
CA SER A 31 1.83 -0.23 -17.40
C SER A 31 1.90 -1.61 -16.79
N LEU A 32 2.26 -1.72 -15.50
CA LEU A 32 2.26 -2.98 -14.77
C LEU A 32 0.86 -3.58 -14.70
N LEU A 33 -0.15 -2.82 -14.30
CA LEU A 33 -1.54 -3.28 -14.24
C LEU A 33 -2.03 -3.83 -15.59
N ALA A 34 -1.79 -3.10 -16.68
CA ALA A 34 -2.15 -3.57 -18.02
C ALA A 34 -1.44 -4.89 -18.38
N GLN A 35 -0.19 -5.08 -17.94
CA GLN A 35 0.54 -6.33 -18.14
C GLN A 35 -0.02 -7.47 -17.26
N VAL A 36 -0.39 -7.20 -16.00
CA VAL A 36 -1.01 -8.19 -15.11
C VAL A 36 -2.36 -8.66 -15.66
N GLU A 37 -3.20 -7.73 -16.11
CA GLU A 37 -4.49 -8.07 -16.73
C GLU A 37 -4.30 -8.95 -17.97
N ARG A 38 -3.35 -8.60 -18.85
CA ARG A 38 -3.05 -9.39 -20.05
C ARG A 38 -2.44 -10.75 -19.73
N TRP A 39 -1.63 -10.82 -18.68
CA TRP A 39 -1.10 -12.09 -18.19
C TRP A 39 -2.23 -12.99 -17.71
N ALA A 40 -3.10 -12.48 -16.83
CA ALA A 40 -4.25 -13.22 -16.29
C ALA A 40 -5.20 -13.68 -17.40
N GLU A 41 -5.38 -12.86 -18.44
CA GLU A 41 -6.14 -13.22 -19.63
C GLU A 41 -5.56 -14.43 -20.36
N ARG A 42 -4.24 -14.44 -20.59
CA ARG A 42 -3.53 -15.50 -21.33
C ARG A 42 -3.43 -16.80 -20.54
N THR A 43 -3.28 -16.72 -19.23
CA THR A 43 -3.20 -17.89 -18.34
C THR A 43 -4.57 -18.39 -17.89
N SER A 44 -5.65 -17.68 -18.24
CA SER A 44 -7.01 -17.94 -17.72
C SER A 44 -7.07 -17.95 -16.20
N THR A 45 -6.27 -17.11 -15.55
CA THR A 45 -6.23 -16.95 -14.09
C THR A 45 -7.29 -15.92 -13.68
N PRO A 46 -8.17 -16.21 -12.70
CA PRO A 46 -9.03 -15.19 -12.11
C PRO A 46 -8.18 -14.11 -11.44
N LEU A 47 -8.63 -12.86 -11.50
CA LEU A 47 -7.91 -11.72 -10.93
C LEU A 47 -8.90 -10.80 -10.21
N TYR A 48 -8.67 -10.61 -8.92
CA TYR A 48 -9.40 -9.70 -8.05
C TYR A 48 -8.46 -8.56 -7.67
N ILE A 49 -8.86 -7.33 -8.00
CA ILE A 49 -8.12 -6.11 -7.70
C ILE A 49 -8.97 -5.25 -6.78
N LEU A 50 -8.56 -5.11 -5.53
CA LEU A 50 -9.20 -4.22 -4.58
C LEU A 50 -8.45 -2.89 -4.54
N GLN A 51 -9.07 -1.85 -5.08
CA GLN A 51 -8.66 -0.47 -4.91
C GLN A 51 -9.09 0.07 -3.56
N ARG A 52 -8.14 0.61 -2.79
CA ARG A 52 -8.33 1.19 -1.47
C ARG A 52 -7.86 2.65 -1.47
N ASP A 53 -8.72 3.53 -0.97
CA ASP A 53 -8.44 4.95 -0.68
C ASP A 53 -8.30 5.11 0.85
N GLN A 54 -7.30 5.82 1.34
CA GLN A 54 -7.16 6.08 2.79
C GLN A 54 -7.81 7.42 3.18
N LYS A 55 -8.53 7.44 4.31
CA LYS A 55 -9.10 8.67 4.86
C LYS A 55 -7.98 9.59 5.33
N LYS A 56 -7.84 10.74 4.67
CA LYS A 56 -6.93 11.82 5.07
C LYS A 56 -5.52 11.30 5.41
N GLY A 57 -4.91 10.55 4.48
CA GLY A 57 -3.70 9.74 4.74
C GLY A 57 -2.60 10.45 5.52
N PHE A 58 -2.25 11.70 5.19
CA PHE A 58 -1.18 12.40 5.91
C PHE A 58 -1.59 12.94 7.29
N ASP A 59 -2.87 13.23 7.51
CA ASP A 59 -3.35 13.85 8.76
C ASP A 59 -3.57 12.83 9.87
N MET A 60 -3.92 11.59 9.50
CA MET A 60 -4.22 10.52 10.46
C MET A 60 -3.05 9.57 10.70
N LEU A 61 -1.94 9.72 9.97
CA LEU A 61 -0.76 8.87 10.13
C LEU A 61 -0.05 9.16 11.46
N GLU A 62 -0.09 8.21 12.38
CA GLU A 62 0.65 8.32 13.63
C GLU A 62 2.17 8.29 13.39
N PRO A 63 2.96 9.16 14.05
CA PRO A 63 4.43 9.15 13.94
C PRO A 63 5.06 7.80 14.27
N GLN A 64 4.39 7.00 15.13
CA GLN A 64 4.89 5.69 15.54
C GLN A 64 5.12 4.74 14.37
N GLY A 65 4.29 4.79 13.31
CA GLY A 65 4.48 3.94 12.14
C GLY A 65 5.81 4.18 11.43
N PHE A 66 6.26 5.44 11.38
CA PHE A 66 7.57 5.77 10.84
C PHE A 66 8.69 5.26 11.75
N TYR A 67 8.54 5.40 13.07
CA TYR A 67 9.56 4.93 14.03
C TYR A 67 9.72 3.41 14.00
N ASP A 68 8.61 2.68 13.94
CA ASP A 68 8.61 1.23 13.80
C ASP A 68 9.27 0.82 12.48
N ALA A 69 9.04 1.55 11.39
CA ALA A 69 9.70 1.30 10.11
C ALA A 69 11.22 1.51 10.19
N ILE A 70 11.69 2.58 10.86
CA ILE A 70 13.12 2.80 11.10
C ILE A 70 13.74 1.61 11.85
N ILE A 71 13.07 1.13 12.90
CA ILE A 71 13.54 -0.01 13.70
C ILE A 71 13.52 -1.30 12.89
N ALA A 72 12.41 -1.59 12.20
CA ALA A 72 12.23 -2.80 11.40
C ALA A 72 13.25 -2.92 10.27
N TYR A 73 13.59 -1.81 9.63
CA TYR A 73 14.62 -1.76 8.59
C TYR A 73 16.05 -1.60 9.13
N ASN A 74 16.24 -1.67 10.45
CA ASN A 74 17.53 -1.52 11.12
C ASN A 74 18.26 -0.23 10.70
N LEU A 75 17.51 0.85 10.53
CA LEU A 75 18.03 2.17 10.23
C LEU A 75 18.46 2.88 11.53
N PRO A 76 19.41 3.84 11.48
CA PRO A 76 19.89 4.52 12.67
C PRO A 76 18.77 5.24 13.44
N THR A 77 18.68 4.98 14.76
CA THR A 77 17.68 5.60 15.64
C THR A 77 17.81 7.12 15.74
N SER A 78 18.97 7.69 15.38
CA SER A 78 19.15 9.14 15.27
C SER A 78 18.19 9.78 14.26
N ILE A 79 17.63 9.01 13.31
CA ILE A 79 16.57 9.48 12.41
C ILE A 79 15.28 9.77 13.19
N ILE A 80 14.95 8.92 14.17
CA ILE A 80 13.79 9.11 15.05
C ILE A 80 13.99 10.35 15.93
N ASP A 81 15.20 10.51 16.50
CA ASP A 81 15.52 11.67 17.35
C ASP A 81 15.43 12.98 16.56
N LEU A 82 15.96 13.00 15.35
CA LEU A 82 15.85 14.14 14.44
C LEU A 82 14.37 14.44 14.14
N ASP A 83 13.57 13.41 13.87
CA ASP A 83 12.16 13.59 13.55
C ASP A 83 11.37 14.17 14.73
N LYS A 84 11.53 13.60 15.92
CA LYS A 84 10.92 14.10 17.16
C LYS A 84 11.28 15.56 17.40
N SER A 85 12.57 15.91 17.27
CA SER A 85 13.02 17.29 17.45
C SER A 85 12.40 18.26 16.45
N SER A 86 12.07 17.78 15.23
CA SER A 86 11.45 18.60 14.18
C SER A 86 9.93 18.78 14.36
N GLN A 87 9.31 17.96 15.20
CA GLN A 87 7.87 17.94 15.47
C GLN A 87 7.50 18.48 16.87
N GLU A 88 8.50 18.84 17.67
CA GLU A 88 8.31 19.38 19.01
C GLU A 88 8.38 20.91 19.00
N ASN A 89 7.45 21.55 19.71
CA ASN A 89 7.37 22.99 19.89
C ASN A 89 7.36 23.78 18.56
N VAL A 90 6.60 23.31 17.57
CA VAL A 90 6.54 23.96 16.26
C VAL A 90 5.51 25.10 16.29
N PRO A 91 5.92 26.37 16.09
CA PRO A 91 4.99 27.49 16.07
C PRO A 91 4.22 27.57 14.75
N TYR A 92 2.90 27.48 14.81
CA TYR A 92 2.00 27.62 13.67
C TYR A 92 1.31 28.98 13.69
N HIS A 93 1.16 29.57 12.50
CA HIS A 93 0.34 30.76 12.27
C HIS A 93 -0.71 30.43 11.21
N VAL A 94 -1.96 30.78 11.45
CA VAL A 94 -3.02 30.63 10.45
C VAL A 94 -3.09 31.91 9.64
N LYS A 95 -2.98 31.79 8.32
CA LYS A 95 -3.19 32.93 7.41
C LYS A 95 -4.70 33.12 7.21
N THR A 96 -5.22 34.25 7.67
CA THR A 96 -6.61 34.67 7.48
C THR A 96 -6.71 35.78 6.43
N ALA A 97 -7.93 36.19 6.08
CA ALA A 97 -8.17 37.35 5.23
C ALA A 97 -7.63 38.68 5.81
N TYR A 98 -7.36 38.73 7.12
CA TYR A 98 -6.92 39.92 7.84
C TYR A 98 -5.43 39.88 8.23
N GLY A 99 -4.68 38.88 7.77
CA GLY A 99 -3.28 38.64 8.15
C GLY A 99 -3.08 37.34 8.92
N PHE A 100 -1.90 37.17 9.49
CA PHE A 100 -1.57 36.00 10.31
C PHE A 100 -2.17 36.12 11.71
N THR A 101 -2.65 35.01 12.27
CA THR A 101 -2.98 34.91 13.70
C THR A 101 -1.72 34.95 14.56
N ASP A 102 -1.90 35.15 15.86
CA ASP A 102 -0.85 34.86 16.83
C ASP A 102 -0.40 33.38 16.73
N PRO A 103 0.88 33.09 17.04
CA PRO A 103 1.39 31.73 16.99
C PRO A 103 0.71 30.85 18.04
N PHE A 104 0.38 29.63 17.65
CA PHE A 104 0.08 28.54 18.58
C PHE A 104 0.99 27.36 18.33
N MET A 105 1.29 26.62 19.40
CA MET A 105 2.23 25.50 19.33
C MET A 105 1.49 24.24 18.90
N VAL A 106 2.03 23.56 17.90
CA VAL A 106 1.55 22.26 17.44
C VAL A 106 2.67 21.25 17.66
N ASN A 107 2.32 20.14 18.32
CA ASN A 107 3.24 19.05 18.61
C ASN A 107 2.73 17.76 17.95
N GLY A 108 3.66 16.95 17.43
CA GLY A 108 3.37 15.57 17.01
C GLY A 108 2.54 15.41 15.73
N VAL A 109 2.30 16.48 14.98
CA VAL A 109 1.59 16.42 13.70
C VAL A 109 2.60 16.40 12.55
N THR A 110 2.45 15.44 11.65
CA THR A 110 3.22 15.42 10.41
C THR A 110 2.76 16.56 9.51
N LYS A 111 3.62 17.56 9.30
CA LYS A 111 3.30 18.71 8.45
C LYS A 111 3.04 18.25 7.01
N GLN A 112 1.84 18.52 6.47
CA GLN A 112 1.60 18.40 5.03
C GLN A 112 2.54 19.33 4.26
N GLY A 113 3.20 18.81 3.22
CA GLY A 113 4.24 19.53 2.47
C GLY A 113 5.62 19.57 3.13
N GLY A 114 5.80 18.90 4.27
CA GLY A 114 7.13 18.58 4.79
C GLY A 114 7.88 17.69 3.81
N SER A 115 9.18 17.96 3.59
CA SER A 115 9.99 17.20 2.62
C SER A 115 10.11 15.72 2.97
N LEU A 116 9.96 15.36 4.26
CA LEU A 116 10.01 13.98 4.75
C LEU A 116 8.64 13.30 4.78
N SER A 117 7.53 14.04 4.76
CA SER A 117 6.18 13.47 4.95
C SER A 117 5.84 12.37 3.94
N PRO A 118 6.16 12.51 2.63
CA PRO A 118 6.04 11.42 1.66
C PRO A 118 6.81 10.17 2.06
N LEU A 119 8.06 10.32 2.53
CA LEU A 119 8.93 9.20 2.86
C LEU A 119 8.49 8.48 4.12
N LYS A 120 7.98 9.22 5.12
CA LYS A 120 7.38 8.61 6.32
C LYS A 120 6.20 7.73 5.96
N CYS A 121 5.29 8.25 5.14
CA CYS A 121 4.15 7.51 4.62
C CYS A 121 4.63 6.24 3.91
N THR A 122 5.50 6.36 2.91
CA THR A 122 6.03 5.22 2.14
C THR A 122 6.71 4.16 3.01
N LEU A 123 7.50 4.55 4.01
CA LEU A 123 8.18 3.60 4.89
C LEU A 123 7.21 2.89 5.85
N THR A 124 6.17 3.57 6.32
CA THR A 124 5.14 2.93 7.13
C THR A 124 4.33 1.94 6.30
N THR A 125 3.92 2.31 5.08
CA THR A 125 3.10 1.42 4.26
C THR A 125 3.87 0.25 3.68
N SER A 126 5.17 0.42 3.44
CA SER A 126 6.01 -0.70 3.01
C SER A 126 6.04 -1.85 4.04
N LEU A 127 5.82 -1.57 5.34
CA LEU A 127 5.69 -2.62 6.35
C LEU A 127 4.46 -3.50 6.11
N VAL A 128 3.30 -2.90 5.82
CA VAL A 128 2.08 -3.69 5.53
C VAL A 128 2.27 -4.52 4.26
N ASN A 129 2.94 -3.98 3.24
CA ASN A 129 3.19 -4.69 2.00
C ASN A 129 4.10 -5.92 2.20
N HIS A 130 5.21 -5.78 2.92
CA HIS A 130 6.07 -6.92 3.29
C HIS A 130 5.30 -7.95 4.12
N TRP A 131 4.53 -7.50 5.11
CA TRP A 131 3.76 -8.39 5.96
C TRP A 131 2.68 -9.17 5.19
N LEU A 132 1.96 -8.54 4.25
CA LEU A 132 1.01 -9.22 3.39
C LEU A 132 1.71 -10.21 2.44
N THR A 133 2.89 -9.86 1.95
CA THR A 133 3.72 -10.75 1.11
C THR A 133 4.12 -12.01 1.88
N ASP A 134 4.52 -11.86 3.15
CA ASP A 134 4.83 -13.00 4.01
C ASP A 134 3.60 -13.86 4.31
N LEU A 135 2.45 -13.23 4.57
CA LEU A 135 1.21 -13.92 4.90
C LEU A 135 0.58 -14.68 3.73
N GLN A 136 0.76 -14.21 2.50
CA GLN A 136 0.18 -14.86 1.31
C GLN A 136 1.01 -16.03 0.78
N ASN A 137 2.31 -16.09 1.13
CA ASN A 137 3.26 -16.98 0.48
C ASN A 137 2.82 -18.46 0.55
N GLY A 138 2.70 -19.09 -0.61
CA GLY A 138 2.32 -20.51 -0.74
C GLY A 138 0.83 -20.78 -0.49
N ARG A 139 0.00 -19.74 -0.40
CA ARG A 139 -1.45 -19.89 -0.22
C ARG A 139 -2.19 -19.91 -1.54
N ASP A 140 -3.29 -20.64 -1.56
CA ASP A 140 -4.24 -20.60 -2.68
C ASP A 140 -4.81 -19.18 -2.84
N GLY A 141 -4.67 -18.62 -4.03
CA GLY A 141 -4.99 -17.21 -4.31
C GLY A 141 -3.80 -16.28 -4.46
N GLU A 142 -2.59 -16.71 -4.10
CA GLU A 142 -1.37 -15.89 -4.30
C GLU A 142 -1.21 -15.54 -5.78
N LEU A 143 -0.87 -14.28 -6.08
CA LEU A 143 -0.63 -13.85 -7.44
C LEU A 143 0.86 -13.95 -7.78
N VAL A 144 1.23 -15.05 -8.44
CA VAL A 144 2.59 -15.29 -8.94
C VAL A 144 2.60 -15.14 -10.46
N ILE A 145 3.15 -14.03 -10.94
CA ILE A 145 3.25 -13.73 -12.36
C ILE A 145 4.52 -14.39 -12.90
N THR A 146 4.34 -15.27 -13.88
CA THR A 146 5.42 -16.01 -14.53
C THR A 146 5.04 -16.38 -15.97
N SER A 147 5.99 -16.90 -16.75
CA SER A 147 5.75 -17.31 -18.13
C SER A 147 4.94 -18.62 -18.22
N THR A 148 4.25 -18.84 -19.33
CA THR A 148 3.56 -20.12 -19.59
C THR A 148 4.54 -21.29 -19.63
N ASN A 149 5.78 -21.06 -20.09
CA ASN A 149 6.82 -22.09 -20.12
C ASN A 149 7.25 -22.50 -18.71
N HIS A 150 7.33 -21.54 -17.77
CA HIS A 150 7.58 -21.82 -16.36
C HIS A 150 6.49 -22.74 -15.78
N ILE A 151 5.22 -22.36 -15.99
CA ILE A 151 4.05 -23.12 -15.50
C ILE A 151 4.06 -24.56 -16.03
N LEU A 152 4.47 -24.74 -17.28
CA LEU A 152 4.54 -26.06 -17.92
C LEU A 152 5.83 -26.84 -17.57
N GLY A 153 6.74 -26.27 -16.78
CA GLY A 153 8.03 -26.87 -16.42
C GLY A 153 8.98 -27.03 -17.61
N ARG A 154 8.91 -26.13 -18.60
CA ARG A 154 9.68 -26.17 -19.84
C ARG A 154 10.36 -24.84 -20.15
N PRO A 155 11.23 -24.32 -19.27
CA PRO A 155 11.92 -23.06 -19.51
C PRO A 155 12.79 -23.14 -20.79
N HIS A 156 12.70 -22.13 -21.63
CA HIS A 156 13.45 -22.02 -22.90
C HIS A 156 14.44 -20.87 -22.89
N THR A 157 14.17 -19.83 -22.09
CA THR A 157 15.02 -18.66 -21.89
C THR A 157 15.20 -18.41 -20.39
N PRO A 158 16.28 -17.73 -19.97
CA PRO A 158 16.46 -17.35 -18.55
C PRO A 158 15.29 -16.52 -17.98
N SER A 159 14.56 -15.80 -18.84
CA SER A 159 13.37 -15.03 -18.44
C SER A 159 12.20 -15.93 -18.01
N ASP A 160 12.17 -17.19 -18.43
CA ASP A 160 11.14 -18.15 -17.99
C ASP A 160 11.33 -18.57 -16.53
N ASP A 161 12.47 -18.27 -15.89
CA ASP A 161 12.69 -18.56 -14.47
C ASP A 161 12.30 -17.37 -13.56
N ILE A 162 11.85 -16.25 -14.14
CA ILE A 162 11.45 -15.07 -13.39
C ILE A 162 10.02 -15.27 -12.87
N CYS A 163 9.85 -15.18 -11.55
CA CYS A 163 8.56 -15.16 -10.88
C CYS A 163 8.41 -13.86 -10.10
N LEU A 164 7.34 -13.11 -10.40
CA LEU A 164 7.00 -11.89 -9.69
C LEU A 164 5.82 -12.17 -8.75
N HIS A 165 6.08 -12.09 -7.45
CA HIS A 165 5.05 -12.18 -6.42
C HIS A 165 4.44 -10.80 -6.19
N VAL A 166 3.13 -10.69 -6.36
CA VAL A 166 2.41 -9.42 -6.19
C VAL A 166 1.36 -9.58 -5.10
N SER A 167 1.46 -8.78 -4.04
CA SER A 167 0.45 -8.66 -2.98
C SER A 167 -0.28 -7.31 -3.08
N MET A 168 0.51 -6.24 -3.14
CA MET A 168 0.04 -4.86 -3.04
C MET A 168 0.86 -3.95 -3.94
N LEU A 169 0.17 -3.16 -4.77
CA LEU A 169 0.74 -2.04 -5.51
C LEU A 169 0.38 -0.75 -4.77
N GLU A 170 1.32 0.18 -4.65
CA GLU A 170 1.13 1.35 -3.81
C GLU A 170 1.62 2.62 -4.50
N ALA A 171 0.85 3.68 -4.32
CA ALA A 171 1.20 5.04 -4.66
C ALA A 171 0.80 5.95 -3.49
N MET A 172 1.65 6.01 -2.46
CA MET A 172 1.36 6.71 -1.19
C MET A 172 0.15 6.10 -0.47
N ASP A 173 -0.95 6.86 -0.35
CA ASP A 173 -2.20 6.50 0.30
C ASP A 173 -3.14 5.69 -0.61
N ASP A 174 -2.92 5.70 -1.92
CA ASP A 174 -3.62 4.83 -2.86
C ASP A 174 -2.95 3.45 -2.89
N SER A 175 -3.75 2.40 -2.69
CA SER A 175 -3.24 1.03 -2.80
C SER A 175 -4.18 0.11 -3.56
N LEU A 176 -3.59 -0.85 -4.26
CA LEU A 176 -4.27 -1.92 -4.95
C LEU A 176 -3.82 -3.24 -4.36
N LEU A 177 -4.74 -4.05 -3.86
CA LEU A 177 -4.49 -5.43 -3.46
C LEU A 177 -4.86 -6.37 -4.62
N LEU A 178 -3.96 -7.29 -4.98
CA LEU A 178 -4.14 -8.14 -6.16
C LEU A 178 -4.04 -9.62 -5.77
N TYR A 179 -5.09 -10.39 -6.03
CA TYR A 179 -5.17 -11.81 -5.68
C TYR A 179 -5.95 -12.60 -6.73
N SER A 180 -5.72 -13.91 -6.82
CA SER A 180 -6.41 -14.78 -7.78
C SER A 180 -7.67 -15.46 -7.20
N THR A 181 -7.93 -15.34 -5.91
CA THR A 181 -9.15 -15.85 -5.27
C THR A 181 -9.81 -14.80 -4.37
N MET A 182 -11.15 -14.78 -4.35
CA MET A 182 -11.92 -13.88 -3.49
C MET A 182 -11.67 -14.12 -1.99
N PRO A 183 -11.59 -15.36 -1.47
CA PRO A 183 -11.34 -15.59 -0.05
C PRO A 183 -10.01 -15.01 0.43
N LEU A 184 -8.92 -15.20 -0.32
CA LEU A 184 -7.63 -14.63 0.04
C LEU A 184 -7.65 -13.10 -0.05
N MET A 185 -8.27 -12.53 -1.08
CA MET A 185 -8.43 -11.07 -1.21
C MET A 185 -9.12 -10.46 0.03
N ILE A 186 -10.26 -11.02 0.46
CA ILE A 186 -10.99 -10.53 1.63
C ILE A 186 -10.15 -10.64 2.90
N GLU A 187 -9.43 -11.75 3.07
CA GLU A 187 -8.58 -11.95 4.23
C GLU A 187 -7.42 -10.95 4.27
N MET A 188 -6.73 -10.77 3.15
CA MET A 188 -5.61 -9.85 3.04
C MET A 188 -6.05 -8.39 3.19
N ALA A 189 -7.23 -8.03 2.67
CA ALA A 189 -7.84 -6.72 2.90
C ALA A 189 -8.09 -6.46 4.39
N ARG A 190 -8.59 -7.46 5.14
CA ARG A 190 -8.78 -7.35 6.60
C ARG A 190 -7.46 -7.26 7.36
N CYS A 191 -6.46 -8.02 6.96
CA CYS A 191 -5.11 -7.89 7.53
C CYS A 191 -4.58 -6.47 7.32
N ALA A 192 -4.65 -5.97 6.08
CA ALA A 192 -4.19 -4.63 5.74
C ALA A 192 -4.90 -3.54 6.55
N ASP A 193 -6.24 -3.61 6.67
CA ASP A 193 -7.03 -2.70 7.50
C ASP A 193 -6.60 -2.74 8.96
N ARG A 194 -6.41 -3.94 9.54
CA ARG A 194 -6.00 -4.09 10.94
C ARG A 194 -4.61 -3.53 11.20
N PHE A 195 -3.68 -3.77 10.29
CA PHE A 195 -2.33 -3.24 10.40
C PHE A 195 -2.32 -1.72 10.29
N GLN A 196 -3.04 -1.16 9.33
CA GLN A 196 -3.06 0.30 9.14
C GLN A 196 -3.79 1.01 10.27
N ALA A 197 -4.82 0.38 10.85
CA ALA A 197 -5.53 0.90 12.02
C ALA A 197 -4.62 1.07 13.25
N THR A 198 -3.54 0.29 13.41
CA THR A 198 -2.60 0.49 14.53
C THR A 198 -1.79 1.78 14.41
N TYR A 199 -1.79 2.41 13.23
CA TYR A 199 -1.11 3.67 12.95
C TYR A 199 -2.09 4.81 12.64
N GLY A 200 -3.35 4.66 13.07
CA GLY A 200 -4.39 5.67 12.90
C GLY A 200 -4.98 5.75 11.49
N TRP A 201 -4.57 4.88 10.56
CA TRP A 201 -5.11 4.87 9.20
C TRP A 201 -6.39 4.07 9.08
N GLU A 202 -7.31 4.60 8.26
CA GLU A 202 -8.60 3.99 8.00
C GLU A 202 -8.91 4.06 6.50
N THR A 203 -9.29 2.92 5.93
CA THR A 203 -9.76 2.84 4.54
C THR A 203 -11.10 3.58 4.36
N GLU A 204 -11.18 4.48 3.38
CA GLU A 204 -12.44 5.05 2.90
C GLU A 204 -13.14 4.06 1.97
N TRP A 205 -13.86 3.13 2.59
CA TRP A 205 -14.60 2.08 1.87
C TRP A 205 -15.61 2.63 0.85
N ARG A 206 -16.14 3.85 1.02
CA ARG A 206 -17.09 4.44 0.06
C ARG A 206 -16.46 4.84 -1.28
N LYS A 207 -15.15 5.06 -1.29
CA LYS A 207 -14.38 5.37 -2.51
C LYS A 207 -13.59 4.16 -3.02
N SER A 208 -13.53 3.10 -2.23
CA SER A 208 -12.85 1.87 -2.58
C SER A 208 -13.69 1.06 -3.57
N ALA A 209 -13.04 0.29 -4.43
CA ALA A 209 -13.69 -0.48 -5.48
C ALA A 209 -13.04 -1.85 -5.66
N LEU A 210 -13.85 -2.88 -5.90
CA LEU A 210 -13.37 -4.22 -6.24
C LEU A 210 -13.62 -4.49 -7.72
N TYR A 211 -12.54 -4.77 -8.45
CA TYR A 211 -12.59 -5.20 -9.84
C TYR A 211 -12.34 -6.70 -9.89
N ALA A 212 -13.24 -7.43 -10.53
CA ALA A 212 -13.16 -8.88 -10.67
C ALA A 212 -13.09 -9.25 -12.15
N TYR A 213 -11.97 -9.87 -12.56
CA TYR A 213 -11.70 -10.30 -13.91
C TYR A 213 -11.65 -11.82 -13.96
N ARG A 214 -12.34 -12.41 -14.95
CA ARG A 214 -12.40 -13.87 -15.13
C ARG A 214 -12.80 -14.62 -13.85
N SER A 215 -13.59 -13.97 -13.01
CA SER A 215 -14.08 -14.53 -11.77
C SER A 215 -15.11 -15.62 -12.08
N PRO A 216 -14.95 -16.85 -11.55
CA PRO A 216 -16.00 -17.86 -11.63
C PRO A 216 -17.26 -17.44 -10.87
N GLU A 217 -17.12 -16.56 -9.88
CA GLU A 217 -18.22 -16.04 -9.05
C GLU A 217 -18.99 -14.89 -9.74
N PHE A 218 -18.33 -14.18 -10.67
CA PHE A 218 -18.88 -13.01 -11.38
C PHE A 218 -18.65 -13.13 -12.90
N PRO A 219 -19.39 -14.01 -13.60
CA PRO A 219 -19.24 -14.17 -15.03
C PRO A 219 -19.73 -12.94 -15.82
N PRO A 220 -19.13 -12.64 -16.98
CA PRO A 220 -19.39 -11.43 -17.76
C PRO A 220 -20.82 -11.33 -18.33
N ASP A 221 -21.60 -12.41 -18.33
CA ASP A 221 -22.96 -12.46 -18.86
C ASP A 221 -24.03 -11.86 -17.91
N ARG A 222 -23.63 -11.37 -16.73
CA ARG A 222 -24.51 -10.61 -15.84
C ARG A 222 -24.33 -9.11 -16.08
N PRO A 223 -25.41 -8.36 -16.34
CA PRO A 223 -25.32 -6.93 -16.60
C PRO A 223 -24.58 -6.22 -15.45
N HIS A 224 -23.65 -5.35 -15.82
CA HIS A 224 -22.77 -4.59 -14.96
C HIS A 224 -23.53 -3.79 -13.89
N ASP A 225 -23.70 -4.38 -12.71
CA ASP A 225 -23.84 -3.71 -11.41
C ASP A 225 -22.78 -4.30 -10.46
N SER A 226 -21.51 -4.25 -10.86
CA SER A 226 -20.42 -4.91 -10.15
C SER A 226 -19.82 -4.04 -9.04
N THR A 227 -20.65 -3.52 -8.14
CA THR A 227 -20.18 -3.12 -6.79
C THR A 227 -20.35 -4.31 -5.86
N VAL A 228 -19.30 -5.13 -5.74
CA VAL A 228 -19.27 -6.18 -4.72
C VAL A 228 -18.94 -5.51 -3.40
N SER A 229 -19.88 -5.53 -2.45
CA SER A 229 -19.66 -5.04 -1.10
C SER A 229 -18.65 -5.94 -0.40
N ILE A 230 -17.46 -5.41 -0.11
CA ILE A 230 -16.51 -6.07 0.77
C ILE A 230 -16.91 -5.72 2.20
N PRO A 231 -17.04 -6.71 3.11
CA PRO A 231 -17.34 -6.42 4.50
C PRO A 231 -16.21 -5.60 5.13
N SER A 232 -16.45 -4.30 5.33
CA SER A 232 -15.57 -3.40 6.06
C SER A 232 -15.52 -3.77 7.54
N MET A 233 -14.38 -3.57 8.20
CA MET A 233 -14.31 -3.62 9.67
C MET A 233 -15.03 -2.38 10.23
N THR A 234 -16.28 -2.52 10.70
CA THR A 234 -16.91 -1.45 11.49
C THR A 234 -16.29 -1.38 12.90
N PRO A 235 -16.06 -0.20 13.49
CA PRO A 235 -15.48 -0.04 14.84
C PRO A 235 -16.31 -0.62 16.00
N SER A 236 -17.45 -1.25 15.73
CA SER A 236 -18.35 -1.86 16.72
C SER A 236 -17.83 -3.20 17.29
N GLY A 237 -16.64 -3.65 16.91
CA GLY A 237 -15.99 -4.87 17.42
C GLY A 237 -14.99 -4.67 18.56
N MET A 238 -14.78 -3.45 19.06
CA MET A 238 -13.84 -3.15 20.17
C MET A 238 -14.46 -3.30 21.58
N MET A 239 -15.41 -4.20 21.78
CA MET A 239 -15.90 -4.58 23.11
C MET A 239 -16.03 -6.10 23.23
N SER A 240 -14.91 -6.75 23.55
CA SER A 240 -14.78 -7.81 24.57
C SER A 240 -13.49 -8.62 24.34
N LEU A 241 -12.38 -8.10 24.86
CA LEU A 241 -11.34 -8.88 25.53
C LEU A 241 -10.91 -8.11 26.77
#